data_AF-A0A3M1WNP2-F1
#
_entry.id   AF-A0A3M1WNP2-F1
#
_cell.length_a   1.000
_cell.length_b   1.000
_cell.length_c   1.000
_cell.angle_alpha   90.00
_cell.angle_beta   90.00
_cell.angle_gamma   90.00
#
_symmetry.space_group_name_H-M   'P 1'
#
loop_
_entity.id
_entity.type
_entity.pdbx_description
1 polymer ?
#
loop_
_entity_poly.entity_id
_entity_poly.type
_entity_poly.pdbx_seq_one_letter_code
_entity_poly.pdbx_strand_id
1 'polypeptide(L)'
;MRSSAEEGIRQPYDIAGWTLPMQMGVRVVQIDRPFEADLRKVERATLSSVGVASVPWEEPPALWIIRPRANAAFALVNELIRSEEGIRVGRLRRDIEIDEKLYERGSFVLTPPAHRPPSVDHRIAELAEKYMVTVYPVRHIPDDVIAPLSAPRIGIYRSWVPATDEGWTRWVLDQFGFSYQNVHDADVREGHLEDRFDGLIIPDQAYRQILDGHAEGRYPQPYTGGLGLAGVQQLRAFVEKGGTLVCIGRACQLALEHFDLMIRNPLASLSQDEFACPGSILGLEVNNLHPLGYGMPAQAMAFFRNSMAFDVLETPGGSTIHVVARYASSNVLKSGYLRGEEQIAGRPAILDIALGRGRVILIGFPPVHRGQTHGTFKLLFNALLESASN
;
A
#
# COMPACT_ATOMS: atom_id res chain seq x y z
N MET A 1 -23.45 -3.58 13.96
CA MET A 1 -24.18 -4.41 14.94
C MET A 1 -23.15 -5.27 15.65
N ARG A 2 -23.09 -5.25 16.98
CA ARG A 2 -22.41 -6.28 17.77
C ARG A 2 -23.31 -7.52 17.77
N SER A 3 -22.73 -8.71 17.60
CA SER A 3 -23.46 -9.97 17.40
C SER A 3 -24.47 -10.22 18.53
N SER A 4 -25.74 -10.45 18.19
CA SER A 4 -26.58 -11.34 19.00
C SER A 4 -26.32 -12.75 18.49
N ALA A 5 -25.97 -13.66 19.41
CA ALA A 5 -25.62 -15.05 19.09
C ALA A 5 -26.85 -15.89 18.65
N GLU A 6 -28.06 -15.34 18.68
CA GLU A 6 -29.30 -16.12 18.58
C GLU A 6 -30.07 -15.97 17.25
N GLU A 7 -29.77 -14.98 16.41
CA GLU A 7 -30.44 -14.83 15.10
C GLU A 7 -29.47 -15.14 13.94
N GLY A 8 -29.89 -16.02 13.05
CA GLY A 8 -29.18 -16.33 11.80
C GLY A 8 -28.88 -15.05 11.00
N ILE A 9 -27.72 -14.99 10.37
CA ILE A 9 -27.23 -13.79 9.68
C ILE A 9 -28.17 -13.44 8.53
N ARG A 10 -28.70 -12.21 8.51
CA ARG A 10 -29.16 -11.58 7.27
C ARG A 10 -27.94 -11.03 6.54
N GLN A 11 -27.45 -11.80 5.57
CA GLN A 11 -26.30 -11.38 4.75
C GLN A 11 -26.65 -10.05 4.04
N PRO A 12 -25.77 -9.03 4.11
CA PRO A 12 -26.02 -7.79 3.38
C PRO A 12 -25.99 -8.06 1.87
N TYR A 13 -26.76 -7.28 1.12
CA TYR A 13 -26.74 -7.34 -0.35
C TYR A 13 -25.35 -6.98 -0.94
N ASP A 14 -24.61 -6.05 -0.29
CA ASP A 14 -23.27 -5.63 -0.72
C ASP A 14 -22.23 -5.77 0.40
N ILE A 15 -22.27 -4.89 1.41
CA ILE A 15 -21.27 -4.77 2.48
C ILE A 15 -21.94 -4.40 3.81
N ALA A 16 -21.33 -4.81 4.93
CA ALA A 16 -21.84 -4.53 6.27
C ALA A 16 -21.33 -3.22 6.88
N GLY A 17 -20.13 -2.77 6.49
CA GLY A 17 -19.47 -1.60 7.06
C GLY A 17 -19.06 -0.58 6.00
N TRP A 18 -19.47 0.67 6.18
CA TRP A 18 -19.09 1.81 5.32
C TRP A 18 -18.81 3.07 6.14
N THR A 19 -17.91 2.96 7.11
CA THR A 19 -17.53 4.10 7.96
C THR A 19 -16.39 4.89 7.30
N LEU A 20 -16.74 5.88 6.50
CA LEU A 20 -15.78 6.67 5.71
C LEU A 20 -14.60 7.23 6.52
N PRO A 21 -14.79 7.85 7.71
CA PRO A 21 -13.64 8.39 8.45
C PRO A 21 -12.60 7.32 8.80
N MET A 22 -13.05 6.11 9.14
CA MET A 22 -12.17 4.98 9.44
C MET A 22 -11.38 4.54 8.19
N GLN A 23 -12.04 4.43 7.04
CA GLN A 23 -11.39 4.08 5.77
C GLN A 23 -10.40 5.17 5.30
N MET A 24 -10.70 6.44 5.58
CA MET A 24 -9.85 7.56 5.23
C MET A 24 -8.66 7.77 6.20
N GLY A 25 -8.60 7.02 7.29
CA GLY A 25 -7.57 7.20 8.33
C GLY A 25 -7.76 8.47 9.16
N VAL A 26 -8.99 8.99 9.25
CA VAL A 26 -9.35 10.18 10.02
C VAL A 26 -9.81 9.75 11.42
N ARG A 27 -9.14 10.27 12.45
CA ARG A 27 -9.54 10.07 13.84
C ARG A 27 -10.86 10.79 14.10
N VAL A 28 -11.88 10.03 14.51
CA VAL A 28 -13.17 10.57 14.94
C VAL A 28 -13.36 10.28 16.43
N VAL A 29 -13.79 11.30 17.16
CA VAL A 29 -14.24 11.17 18.54
C VAL A 29 -15.75 11.33 18.52
N GLN A 30 -16.46 10.23 18.77
CA GLN A 30 -17.92 10.24 18.88
C GLN A 30 -18.31 10.77 20.27
N ILE A 31 -19.36 11.59 20.30
CA ILE A 31 -19.90 12.18 21.53
C ILE A 31 -21.30 11.62 21.72
N ASP A 32 -21.45 10.71 22.70
CA ASP A 32 -22.70 9.97 22.94
C ASP A 32 -23.59 10.62 24.01
N ARG A 33 -23.07 11.62 24.72
CA ARG A 33 -23.78 12.33 25.78
C ARG A 33 -23.63 13.84 25.59
N PRO A 34 -24.63 14.64 26.00
CA PRO A 34 -24.46 16.08 26.08
C PRO A 34 -23.19 16.43 26.85
N PHE A 35 -22.45 17.41 26.35
CA PHE A 35 -21.25 17.94 26.96
C PHE A 35 -21.24 19.45 26.78
N GLU A 36 -20.59 20.15 27.70
CA GLU A 36 -20.31 21.58 27.57
C GLU A 36 -18.88 21.76 27.06
N ALA A 37 -18.70 22.64 26.09
CA ALA A 37 -17.39 23.05 25.62
C ALA A 37 -17.44 24.49 25.14
N ASP A 38 -16.34 25.22 25.38
CA ASP A 38 -16.14 26.54 24.81
C ASP A 38 -15.74 26.40 23.35
N LEU A 39 -16.74 26.47 22.45
CA LEU A 39 -16.58 26.26 21.03
C LEU A 39 -16.78 27.57 20.26
N ARG A 40 -15.83 27.89 19.39
CA ARG A 40 -15.99 28.96 18.40
C ARG A 40 -16.48 28.35 17.09
N LYS A 41 -17.57 28.90 16.53
CA LYS A 41 -18.03 28.52 15.18
C LYS A 41 -16.92 28.85 14.17
N VAL A 42 -16.52 27.84 13.39
CA VAL A 42 -15.57 27.97 12.29
C VAL A 42 -16.37 27.92 10.98
N GLU A 43 -16.39 29.02 10.22
CA GLU A 43 -17.11 29.07 8.92
C GLU A 43 -16.32 28.42 7.78
N ARG A 44 -14.99 28.41 7.90
CA ARG A 44 -14.08 27.77 6.95
C ARG A 44 -12.91 27.14 7.68
N ALA A 45 -12.64 25.87 7.39
CA ALA A 45 -11.45 25.22 7.89
C ALA A 45 -10.19 25.88 7.26
N THR A 46 -9.32 26.42 8.10
CA THR A 46 -7.99 26.88 7.71
C THR A 46 -7.00 25.74 7.87
N LEU A 47 -6.32 25.37 6.79
CA LEU A 47 -5.26 24.37 6.84
C LEU A 47 -4.04 24.98 7.55
N SER A 48 -3.54 24.29 8.57
CA SER A 48 -2.64 24.89 9.56
C SER A 48 -1.21 25.18 9.05
N SER A 49 -0.80 24.59 7.93
CA SER A 49 0.49 24.86 7.27
C SER A 49 0.61 24.06 5.97
N VAL A 50 0.63 24.73 4.82
CA VAL A 50 0.96 24.12 3.51
C VAL A 50 2.07 24.93 2.86
N GLY A 51 2.85 24.31 1.97
CA GLY A 51 4.02 24.95 1.37
C GLY A 51 5.32 24.69 2.15
N VAL A 52 6.32 25.51 1.88
CA VAL A 52 7.63 25.42 2.53
C VAL A 52 7.56 26.05 3.92
N ALA A 53 7.94 25.30 4.96
CA ALA A 53 7.91 25.79 6.33
C ALA A 53 8.92 26.93 6.54
N SER A 54 8.54 27.94 7.33
CA SER A 54 9.44 29.02 7.71
C SER A 54 10.53 28.52 8.68
N VAL A 55 11.68 29.18 8.61
CA VAL A 55 12.88 28.86 9.39
C VAL A 55 13.48 30.15 9.96
N PRO A 56 14.16 30.10 11.11
CA PRO A 56 14.71 31.29 11.77
C PRO A 56 16.02 31.79 11.14
N TRP A 57 16.33 31.36 9.92
CA TRP A 57 17.61 31.62 9.26
C TRP A 57 17.46 32.06 7.81
N GLU A 58 18.45 32.81 7.34
CA GLU A 58 18.41 33.49 6.04
C GLU A 58 19.16 32.74 4.94
N GLU A 59 20.09 31.85 5.29
CA GLU A 59 20.84 31.06 4.31
C GLU A 59 19.90 30.12 3.54
N PRO A 60 20.15 29.77 2.26
CA PRO A 60 19.34 28.75 1.60
C PRO A 60 19.42 27.39 2.33
N PRO A 61 18.34 26.59 2.41
CA PRO A 61 18.41 25.23 2.96
C PRO A 61 19.48 24.40 2.26
N ALA A 62 20.13 23.45 2.92
CA ALA A 62 20.92 22.47 2.18
C ALA A 62 20.04 21.40 1.54
N LEU A 63 18.95 21.03 2.23
CA LEU A 63 18.07 19.91 1.94
C LEU A 63 16.64 20.25 2.38
N TRP A 64 15.68 19.41 2.01
CA TRP A 64 14.34 19.45 2.58
C TRP A 64 13.85 18.07 3.02
N ILE A 65 12.97 18.03 4.01
CA ILE A 65 12.29 16.82 4.45
C ILE A 65 10.79 16.93 4.19
N ILE A 66 10.18 15.84 3.72
CA ILE A 66 8.73 15.66 3.66
C ILE A 66 8.35 14.47 4.53
N ARG A 67 7.49 14.71 5.53
CA ARG A 67 6.99 13.62 6.39
C ARG A 67 6.08 12.68 5.59
N PRO A 68 6.14 11.35 5.81
CA PRO A 68 5.47 10.37 4.95
C PRO A 68 4.01 10.11 5.33
N ARG A 69 3.44 10.89 6.26
CA ARG A 69 2.11 10.63 6.84
C ARG A 69 0.96 10.89 5.87
N ALA A 70 1.05 11.95 5.07
CA ALA A 70 0.01 12.33 4.11
C ALA A 70 0.20 11.59 2.78
N ASN A 71 -0.85 11.02 2.20
CA ASN A 71 -0.76 10.36 0.89
C ASN A 71 -0.32 11.35 -0.21
N ALA A 72 -0.69 12.63 -0.09
CA ALA A 72 -0.29 13.68 -1.03
C ALA A 72 1.24 13.87 -1.12
N ALA A 73 1.99 13.48 -0.07
CA ALA A 73 3.45 13.49 -0.11
C ALA A 73 4.00 12.56 -1.21
N PHE A 74 3.34 11.44 -1.48
CA PHE A 74 3.75 10.50 -2.53
C PHE A 74 3.54 11.10 -3.93
N ALA A 75 2.43 11.84 -4.14
CA ALA A 75 2.18 12.51 -5.41
C ALA A 75 3.23 13.59 -5.70
N LEU A 76 3.54 14.41 -4.68
CA LEU A 76 4.62 15.39 -4.74
C LEU A 76 5.97 14.73 -5.07
N VAL A 77 6.32 13.67 -4.34
CA VAL A 77 7.58 12.93 -4.53
C VAL A 77 7.67 12.30 -5.92
N ASN A 78 6.60 11.68 -6.42
CA ASN A 78 6.58 11.10 -7.75
C ASN A 78 6.74 12.15 -8.86
N GLU A 79 6.28 13.38 -8.65
CA GLU A 79 6.52 14.50 -9.58
C GLU A 79 7.97 15.00 -9.48
N LEU A 80 8.55 15.10 -8.27
CA LEU A 80 9.93 15.50 -8.07
C LEU A 80 10.96 14.50 -8.60
N ILE A 81 10.76 13.20 -8.40
CA ILE A 81 11.70 12.18 -8.88
C ILE A 81 11.81 12.19 -10.41
N ARG A 82 10.73 12.55 -11.11
CA ARG A 82 10.67 12.64 -12.57
C ARG A 82 10.97 14.05 -13.10
N SER A 83 11.32 14.97 -12.20
CA SER A 83 11.58 16.37 -12.53
C SER A 83 12.94 16.52 -13.22
N GLU A 84 13.07 17.48 -14.13
CA GLU A 84 14.31 17.76 -14.87
C GLU A 84 15.30 18.59 -14.04
N GLU A 85 14.88 19.05 -12.86
CA GLU A 85 15.62 19.90 -11.93
C GLU A 85 16.75 19.15 -11.19
N GLY A 86 16.90 17.84 -11.42
CA GLY A 86 17.99 17.04 -10.85
C GLY A 86 17.91 16.83 -9.34
N ILE A 87 16.72 17.01 -8.75
CA ILE A 87 16.47 16.82 -7.32
C ILE A 87 16.53 15.33 -7.01
N ARG A 88 17.52 14.92 -6.21
CA ARG A 88 17.63 13.54 -5.74
C ARG A 88 16.69 13.33 -4.57
N VAL A 89 15.93 12.25 -4.59
CA VAL A 89 15.06 11.86 -3.48
C VAL A 89 15.68 10.67 -2.75
N GLY A 90 15.58 10.69 -1.43
CA GLY A 90 15.86 9.56 -0.58
C GLY A 90 14.82 9.40 0.52
N ARG A 91 14.97 8.38 1.35
CA ARG A 91 14.16 8.13 2.55
C ARG A 91 15.03 7.98 3.78
N LEU A 92 14.58 8.50 4.90
CA LEU A 92 15.26 8.27 6.18
C LEU A 92 15.19 6.80 6.59
N ARG A 93 16.33 6.19 6.95
CA ARG A 93 16.43 4.80 7.44
C ARG A 93 16.03 4.65 8.92
N ARG A 94 16.11 5.75 9.68
CA ARG A 94 15.78 5.82 11.11
C ARG A 94 15.19 7.17 11.44
N ASP A 95 14.59 7.26 12.63
CA ASP A 95 14.11 8.53 13.15
C ASP A 95 15.31 9.44 13.45
N ILE A 96 15.18 10.73 13.15
CA ILE A 96 16.19 11.75 13.44
C ILE A 96 15.54 12.96 14.07
N GLU A 97 16.31 13.67 14.89
CA GLU A 97 15.90 14.93 15.49
C GLU A 97 16.77 16.05 14.93
N ILE A 98 16.12 17.10 14.42
CA ILE A 98 16.78 18.30 13.87
C ILE A 98 16.00 19.51 14.36
N ASP A 99 16.69 20.48 14.96
CA ASP A 99 16.08 21.71 15.50
C ASP A 99 14.87 21.42 16.40
N GLU A 100 15.02 20.47 17.34
CA GLU A 100 13.98 20.00 18.29
C GLU A 100 12.73 19.39 17.63
N LYS A 101 12.80 19.09 16.33
CA LYS A 101 11.72 18.43 15.58
C LYS A 101 12.13 17.00 15.23
N LEU A 102 11.26 16.07 15.61
CA LEU A 102 11.36 14.68 15.19
C LEU A 102 10.92 14.52 13.73
N TYR A 103 11.75 13.85 12.94
CA TYR A 103 11.43 13.36 11.60
C TYR A 103 11.51 11.84 11.62
N GLU A 104 10.39 11.21 11.33
CA GLU A 104 10.22 9.76 11.39
C GLU A 104 10.98 9.09 10.23
N ARG A 105 11.47 7.88 10.46
CA ARG A 105 11.91 6.98 9.39
C ARG A 105 10.89 6.90 8.26
N GLY A 106 11.39 6.74 7.05
CA GLY A 106 10.59 6.77 5.83
C GLY A 106 10.17 8.17 5.37
N SER A 107 10.49 9.24 6.12
CA SER A 107 10.37 10.61 5.60
C SER A 107 11.23 10.76 4.36
N PHE A 108 10.70 11.47 3.36
CA PHE A 108 11.42 11.74 2.12
C PHE A 108 12.42 12.87 2.36
N VAL A 109 13.62 12.71 1.82
CA VAL A 109 14.68 13.73 1.84
C VAL A 109 14.89 14.19 0.41
N LEU A 110 14.76 15.49 0.17
CA LEU A 110 15.01 16.13 -1.10
C LEU A 110 16.39 16.77 -1.06
N THR A 111 17.27 16.30 -1.93
CA THR A 111 18.65 16.81 -2.06
C THR A 111 18.78 17.55 -3.39
N PRO A 112 19.10 18.85 -3.39
CA PRO A 112 19.29 19.59 -4.63
C PRO A 112 20.53 19.09 -5.39
N PRO A 113 20.63 19.36 -6.71
CA PRO A 113 21.86 19.12 -7.46
C PRO A 113 23.02 19.98 -6.92
N ALA A 114 24.25 19.55 -7.18
CA ALA A 114 25.47 20.23 -6.68
C ALA A 114 25.54 21.70 -7.12
N HIS A 115 25.16 22.00 -8.37
CA HIS A 115 24.85 23.35 -8.80
C HIS A 115 23.34 23.53 -8.75
N ARG A 116 22.85 24.24 -7.73
CA ARG A 116 21.43 24.45 -7.50
C ARG A 116 20.94 25.70 -8.24
N PRO A 117 20.17 25.57 -9.33
CA PRO A 117 19.53 26.71 -9.95
C PRO A 117 18.35 27.21 -9.08
N PRO A 118 17.97 28.50 -9.18
CA PRO A 118 16.80 29.04 -8.48
C PRO A 118 15.47 28.32 -8.77
N SER A 119 15.38 27.61 -9.90
CA SER A 119 14.20 26.83 -10.27
C SER A 119 13.91 25.68 -9.30
N VAL A 120 14.92 25.13 -8.61
CA VAL A 120 14.73 24.05 -7.63
C VAL A 120 13.84 24.49 -6.48
N ASP A 121 14.15 25.65 -5.89
CA ASP A 121 13.37 26.24 -4.80
C ASP A 121 11.94 26.54 -5.22
N HIS A 122 11.80 27.16 -6.40
CA HIS A 122 10.49 27.49 -6.96
C HIS A 122 9.66 26.23 -7.19
N ARG A 123 10.26 25.17 -7.74
CA ARG A 123 9.59 23.90 -8.01
C ARG A 123 9.13 23.21 -6.71
N ILE A 124 9.98 23.18 -5.69
CA ILE A 124 9.62 22.60 -4.39
C ILE A 124 8.47 23.39 -3.75
N ALA A 125 8.51 24.72 -3.80
CA ALA A 125 7.44 25.57 -3.26
C ALA A 125 6.12 25.39 -4.02
N GLU A 126 6.17 25.42 -5.37
CA GLU A 126 5.02 25.19 -6.24
C GLU A 126 4.34 23.85 -5.94
N LEU A 127 5.12 22.76 -5.86
CA LEU A 127 4.58 21.43 -5.62
C LEU A 127 4.08 21.25 -4.17
N ALA A 128 4.73 21.88 -3.20
CA ALA A 128 4.27 21.89 -1.81
C ALA A 128 2.89 22.56 -1.68
N GLU A 129 2.67 23.66 -2.39
CA GLU A 129 1.36 24.34 -2.46
C GLU A 129 0.34 23.51 -3.25
N LYS A 130 0.68 23.06 -4.47
CA LYS A 130 -0.20 22.25 -5.33
C LYS A 130 -0.77 21.02 -4.61
N TYR A 131 0.08 20.30 -3.88
CA TYR A 131 -0.30 19.08 -3.17
C TYR A 131 -0.73 19.31 -1.72
N MET A 132 -0.69 20.55 -1.23
CA MET A 132 -1.04 20.90 0.14
C MET A 132 -0.20 20.13 1.17
N VAL A 133 1.10 19.99 0.89
CA VAL A 133 2.08 19.26 1.71
C VAL A 133 3.05 20.25 2.34
N THR A 134 3.35 20.07 3.62
CA THR A 134 4.41 20.85 4.28
C THR A 134 5.77 20.26 3.93
N VAL A 135 6.67 21.10 3.42
CA VAL A 135 8.07 20.75 3.15
C VAL A 135 8.95 21.48 4.16
N TYR A 136 9.83 20.76 4.85
CA TYR A 136 10.64 21.30 5.94
C TYR A 136 12.07 21.57 5.46
N PRO A 137 12.54 22.83 5.41
CA PRO A 137 13.92 23.15 5.09
C PRO A 137 14.87 22.66 6.18
N VAL A 138 16.03 22.11 5.80
CA VAL A 138 17.02 21.54 6.72
C VAL A 138 18.44 21.93 6.29
N ARG A 139 19.31 22.21 7.26
CA ARG A 139 20.72 22.59 7.02
C ARG A 139 21.66 21.42 6.81
N HIS A 140 21.40 20.28 7.46
CA HIS A 140 22.27 19.11 7.38
C HIS A 140 21.50 17.85 7.80
N ILE A 141 21.71 16.77 7.06
CA ILE A 141 21.29 15.42 7.42
C ILE A 141 22.49 14.52 7.11
N PRO A 142 22.91 13.62 8.03
CA PRO A 142 23.97 12.67 7.74
C PRO A 142 23.61 11.77 6.55
N ASP A 143 24.51 11.62 5.57
CA ASP A 143 24.23 10.83 4.35
C ASP A 143 23.99 9.34 4.66
N ASP A 144 24.60 8.79 5.73
CA ASP A 144 24.47 7.39 6.14
C ASP A 144 23.04 7.02 6.56
N VAL A 145 22.22 8.01 6.92
CA VAL A 145 20.82 7.78 7.31
C VAL A 145 19.85 7.91 6.15
N ILE A 146 20.32 8.24 4.94
CA ILE A 146 19.48 8.42 3.75
C ILE A 146 19.62 7.19 2.84
N ALA A 147 18.52 6.48 2.62
CA ALA A 147 18.42 5.50 1.55
C ALA A 147 18.03 6.21 0.25
N PRO A 148 18.77 6.06 -0.87
CA PRO A 148 18.37 6.65 -2.15
C PRO A 148 17.03 6.06 -2.62
N LEU A 149 16.23 6.88 -3.30
CA LEU A 149 14.94 6.49 -3.87
C LEU A 149 14.87 6.89 -5.34
N SER A 150 14.67 5.91 -6.21
CA SER A 150 14.52 6.08 -7.65
C SER A 150 13.07 5.85 -8.09
N ALA A 151 12.68 6.36 -9.26
CA ALA A 151 11.36 6.07 -9.83
C ALA A 151 11.29 4.59 -10.23
N PRO A 152 10.36 3.80 -9.68
CA PRO A 152 10.21 2.40 -10.06
C PRO A 152 9.56 2.24 -11.43
N ARG A 153 10.01 1.25 -12.20
CA ARG A 153 9.33 0.77 -13.42
C ARG A 153 8.22 -0.19 -13.01
N ILE A 154 6.97 0.28 -13.04
CA ILE A 154 5.83 -0.49 -12.53
C ILE A 154 5.04 -1.15 -13.67
N GLY A 155 4.73 -2.43 -13.51
CA GLY A 155 3.73 -3.14 -14.29
C GLY A 155 2.46 -3.38 -13.48
N ILE A 156 1.29 -3.34 -14.14
CA ILE A 156 0.01 -3.80 -13.58
C ILE A 156 -0.52 -4.92 -14.46
N TYR A 157 -0.69 -6.09 -13.88
CA TYR A 157 -1.32 -7.20 -14.57
C TYR A 157 -2.80 -6.91 -14.85
N ARG A 158 -3.19 -7.08 -16.11
CA ARG A 158 -4.53 -6.86 -16.61
C ARG A 158 -5.02 -8.10 -17.35
N SER A 159 -5.77 -8.92 -16.63
CA SER A 159 -6.47 -10.06 -17.21
C SER A 159 -7.50 -9.62 -18.24
N TRP A 160 -7.77 -10.47 -19.23
CA TRP A 160 -8.94 -10.31 -20.10
C TRP A 160 -10.27 -10.50 -19.37
N VAL A 161 -10.26 -11.21 -18.23
CA VAL A 161 -11.40 -11.25 -17.31
C VAL A 161 -11.42 -9.94 -16.51
N PRO A 162 -12.47 -9.11 -16.61
CA PRO A 162 -12.48 -7.82 -15.93
C PRO A 162 -12.41 -7.96 -14.41
N ALA A 163 -11.49 -7.22 -13.78
CA ALA A 163 -11.37 -7.11 -12.34
C ALA A 163 -11.62 -5.66 -11.92
N THR A 164 -12.62 -5.42 -11.07
CA THR A 164 -12.94 -4.04 -10.63
C THR A 164 -11.80 -3.39 -9.85
N ASP A 165 -11.06 -4.17 -9.06
CA ASP A 165 -9.91 -3.67 -8.28
C ASP A 165 -8.74 -3.21 -9.15
N GLU A 166 -8.56 -3.81 -10.33
CA GLU A 166 -7.55 -3.37 -11.32
C GLU A 166 -7.83 -1.92 -11.76
N GLY A 167 -9.07 -1.61 -12.11
CA GLY A 167 -9.48 -0.25 -12.48
C GLY A 167 -9.31 0.76 -11.33
N TRP A 168 -9.65 0.38 -10.09
CA TRP A 168 -9.42 1.24 -8.93
C TRP A 168 -7.94 1.45 -8.63
N THR A 169 -7.13 0.40 -8.75
CA THR A 169 -5.68 0.46 -8.57
C THR A 169 -5.07 1.45 -9.54
N ARG A 170 -5.40 1.33 -10.83
CA ARG A 170 -4.97 2.27 -11.87
C ARG A 170 -5.39 3.70 -11.58
N TRP A 171 -6.68 3.90 -11.26
CA TRP A 171 -7.19 5.22 -10.95
C TRP A 171 -6.44 5.87 -9.77
N VAL A 172 -6.20 5.12 -8.69
CA VAL A 172 -5.40 5.61 -7.56
C VAL A 172 -3.97 5.91 -7.98
N LEU A 173 -3.31 5.04 -8.75
CA LEU A 173 -1.94 5.31 -9.22
C LEU A 173 -1.88 6.58 -10.09
N ASP A 174 -2.86 6.80 -10.96
CA ASP A 174 -2.98 8.02 -11.77
C ASP A 174 -3.14 9.27 -10.87
N GLN A 175 -4.01 9.20 -9.85
CA GLN A 175 -4.23 10.33 -8.93
C GLN A 175 -2.97 10.70 -8.12
N PHE A 176 -2.09 9.74 -7.88
CA PHE A 176 -0.85 9.94 -7.10
C PHE A 176 0.41 9.94 -7.97
N GLY A 177 0.28 10.07 -9.29
CA GLY A 177 1.39 10.31 -10.20
C GLY A 177 2.35 9.12 -10.38
N PHE A 178 1.92 7.89 -10.10
CA PHE A 178 2.72 6.70 -10.40
C PHE A 178 2.64 6.38 -11.89
N SER A 179 3.78 6.23 -12.56
CA SER A 179 3.86 5.74 -13.93
C SER A 179 3.86 4.22 -13.95
N TYR A 180 3.01 3.62 -14.79
CA TYR A 180 2.92 2.17 -14.94
C TYR A 180 2.60 1.77 -16.38
N GLN A 181 2.85 0.50 -16.71
CA GLN A 181 2.39 -0.12 -17.96
C GLN A 181 1.41 -1.26 -17.66
N ASN A 182 0.43 -1.46 -18.54
CA ASN A 182 -0.43 -2.63 -18.48
C ASN A 182 0.36 -3.86 -18.97
N VAL A 183 0.20 -4.98 -18.28
CA VAL A 183 0.83 -6.25 -18.60
C VAL A 183 -0.27 -7.29 -18.79
N HIS A 184 -0.46 -7.76 -20.02
CA HIS A 184 -1.49 -8.74 -20.35
C HIS A 184 -0.94 -10.18 -20.23
N ASP A 185 -1.82 -11.16 -20.36
CA ASP A 185 -1.46 -12.58 -20.22
C ASP A 185 -0.31 -13.00 -21.15
N ALA A 186 -0.29 -12.47 -22.38
CA ALA A 186 0.76 -12.75 -23.36
C ALA A 186 2.11 -12.14 -22.94
N ASP A 187 2.14 -10.90 -22.43
CA ASP A 187 3.35 -10.26 -21.94
C ASP A 187 3.99 -11.07 -20.80
N VAL A 188 3.17 -11.57 -19.87
CA VAL A 188 3.68 -12.39 -18.76
C VAL A 188 4.24 -13.71 -19.27
N ARG A 189 3.56 -14.38 -20.20
CA ARG A 189 4.02 -15.67 -20.76
C ARG A 189 5.28 -15.53 -21.61
N GLU A 190 5.48 -14.39 -22.27
CA GLU A 190 6.69 -14.08 -23.03
C GLU A 190 7.93 -14.00 -22.11
N GLY A 191 7.73 -13.58 -20.85
CA GLY A 191 8.80 -13.47 -19.86
C GLY A 191 9.58 -12.16 -20.00
N HIS A 192 10.86 -12.18 -19.59
CA HIS A 192 11.74 -10.99 -19.63
C HIS A 192 11.16 -9.77 -18.90
N LEU A 193 10.37 -10.02 -17.85
CA LEU A 193 9.67 -8.97 -17.10
C LEU A 193 10.66 -8.07 -16.35
N GLU A 194 11.80 -8.62 -15.93
CA GLU A 194 12.87 -7.89 -15.20
C GLU A 194 13.53 -6.81 -16.07
N ASP A 195 13.53 -7.00 -17.39
CA ASP A 195 14.08 -6.03 -18.33
C ASP A 195 13.19 -4.79 -18.44
N ARG A 196 11.92 -4.91 -18.05
CA ARG A 196 10.89 -3.88 -18.20
C ARG A 196 10.43 -3.28 -16.86
N PHE A 197 10.45 -4.07 -15.79
CA PHE A 197 9.79 -3.74 -14.52
C PHE A 197 10.69 -4.01 -13.31
N ASP A 198 10.57 -3.16 -12.31
CA ASP A 198 11.14 -3.38 -10.96
C ASP A 198 10.04 -3.96 -10.04
N GLY A 199 8.79 -3.51 -10.22
CA GLY A 199 7.63 -3.97 -9.49
C GLY A 199 6.46 -4.36 -10.41
N LEU A 200 5.81 -5.48 -10.12
CA LEU A 200 4.63 -5.97 -10.85
C LEU A 200 3.46 -6.18 -9.88
N ILE A 201 2.32 -5.55 -10.13
CA ILE A 201 1.10 -5.67 -9.32
C ILE A 201 0.18 -6.73 -9.94
N ILE A 202 -0.30 -7.66 -9.13
CA ILE A 202 -1.47 -8.50 -9.43
C ILE A 202 -2.63 -8.01 -8.55
N PRO A 203 -3.60 -7.23 -9.10
CA PRO A 203 -4.74 -6.69 -8.35
C PRO A 203 -5.66 -7.76 -7.77
N ASP A 204 -6.59 -7.39 -6.88
CA ASP A 204 -7.56 -8.36 -6.32
C ASP A 204 -8.43 -9.00 -7.41
N GLN A 205 -8.11 -10.25 -7.71
CA GLN A 205 -8.81 -11.09 -8.65
C GLN A 205 -8.74 -12.55 -8.17
N ALA A 206 -9.78 -13.34 -8.43
CA ALA A 206 -9.78 -14.74 -8.00
C ALA A 206 -8.69 -15.53 -8.74
N TYR A 207 -7.94 -16.37 -8.01
CA TYR A 207 -6.84 -17.17 -8.54
C TYR A 207 -7.18 -17.91 -9.85
N ARG A 208 -8.33 -18.58 -9.91
CA ARG A 208 -8.78 -19.29 -11.12
C ARG A 208 -9.02 -18.36 -12.31
N GLN A 209 -9.48 -17.12 -12.08
CA GLN A 209 -9.66 -16.15 -13.16
C GLN A 209 -8.32 -15.64 -13.69
N ILE A 210 -7.30 -15.53 -12.83
CA ILE A 210 -5.93 -15.16 -13.23
C ILE A 210 -5.29 -16.30 -14.02
N LEU A 211 -5.41 -17.54 -13.53
CA LEU A 211 -4.78 -18.71 -14.14
C LEU A 211 -5.45 -19.10 -15.46
N ASP A 212 -6.77 -19.26 -15.44
CA ASP A 212 -7.53 -19.89 -16.52
C ASP A 212 -8.13 -18.84 -17.49
N GLY A 213 -8.40 -17.63 -17.00
CA GLY A 213 -9.00 -16.54 -17.78
C GLY A 213 -10.35 -16.89 -18.38
N HIS A 214 -10.61 -16.41 -19.60
CA HIS A 214 -11.82 -16.79 -20.35
C HIS A 214 -11.66 -18.14 -21.04
N ALA A 215 -12.66 -19.02 -20.88
CA ALA A 215 -12.69 -20.30 -21.58
C ALA A 215 -12.63 -20.13 -23.11
N GLU A 216 -11.99 -21.08 -23.79
CA GLU A 216 -11.93 -21.13 -25.25
C GLU A 216 -13.34 -21.14 -25.87
N GLY A 217 -13.48 -20.47 -27.02
CA GLY A 217 -14.75 -20.37 -27.75
C GLY A 217 -15.74 -19.34 -27.19
N ARG A 218 -15.50 -18.75 -26.01
CA ARG A 218 -16.37 -17.69 -25.44
C ARG A 218 -16.10 -16.30 -26.04
N TYR A 219 -14.86 -16.01 -26.42
CA TYR A 219 -14.40 -14.75 -27.00
C TYR A 219 -13.41 -15.03 -28.15
N PRO A 220 -13.08 -14.03 -29.00
CA PRO A 220 -12.00 -14.18 -29.97
C PRO A 220 -10.69 -14.58 -29.30
N GLN A 221 -9.90 -15.41 -29.98
CA GLN A 221 -8.69 -16.06 -29.44
C GLN A 221 -7.72 -15.13 -28.68
N PRO A 222 -7.45 -13.88 -29.11
CA PRO A 222 -6.55 -12.98 -28.36
C PRO A 222 -7.02 -12.63 -26.95
N TYR A 223 -8.32 -12.79 -26.65
CA TYR A 223 -8.96 -12.45 -25.38
C TYR A 223 -9.37 -13.68 -24.54
N THR A 224 -8.91 -14.87 -24.94
CA THR A 224 -9.17 -16.14 -24.24
C THR A 224 -7.92 -16.65 -23.53
N GLY A 225 -8.12 -17.47 -22.49
CA GLY A 225 -7.06 -17.95 -21.61
C GLY A 225 -6.66 -16.94 -20.53
N GLY A 226 -5.86 -17.39 -19.57
CA GLY A 226 -5.21 -16.58 -18.54
C GLY A 226 -3.71 -16.84 -18.55
N LEU A 227 -3.03 -16.62 -17.43
CA LEU A 227 -1.58 -16.83 -17.34
C LEU A 227 -1.15 -18.25 -17.70
N GLY A 228 -1.96 -19.25 -17.29
CA GLY A 228 -1.56 -20.65 -17.27
C GLY A 228 -0.31 -20.90 -16.41
N LEU A 229 0.12 -22.15 -16.30
CA LEU A 229 1.31 -22.50 -15.51
C LEU A 229 2.59 -21.86 -16.08
N ALA A 230 2.68 -21.70 -17.40
CA ALA A 230 3.82 -21.04 -18.04
C ALA A 230 3.94 -19.57 -17.60
N GLY A 231 2.85 -18.81 -17.57
CA GLY A 231 2.87 -17.42 -17.10
C GLY A 231 3.22 -17.33 -15.62
N VAL A 232 2.71 -18.26 -14.80
CA VAL A 232 3.06 -18.32 -13.36
C VAL A 232 4.54 -18.60 -13.14
N GLN A 233 5.14 -19.49 -13.93
CA GLN A 233 6.59 -19.72 -13.91
C GLN A 233 7.38 -18.47 -14.27
N GLN A 234 6.92 -17.67 -15.24
CA GLN A 234 7.56 -16.39 -15.58
C GLN A 234 7.44 -15.35 -14.45
N LEU A 235 6.31 -15.31 -13.74
CA LEU A 235 6.18 -14.45 -12.55
C LEU A 235 7.16 -14.86 -11.45
N ARG A 236 7.34 -16.16 -11.21
CA ARG A 236 8.33 -16.65 -10.24
C ARG A 236 9.76 -16.29 -10.68
N ALA A 237 10.09 -16.52 -11.96
CA ALA A 237 11.39 -16.19 -12.52
C ALA A 237 11.71 -14.69 -12.43
N PHE A 238 10.71 -13.82 -12.65
CA PHE A 238 10.82 -12.37 -12.45
C PHE A 238 11.26 -12.04 -11.02
N VAL A 239 10.60 -12.62 -10.02
CA VAL A 239 10.96 -12.40 -8.61
C VAL A 239 12.35 -12.94 -8.31
N GLU A 240 12.65 -14.18 -8.71
CA GLU A 240 13.96 -14.81 -8.45
C GLU A 240 15.13 -13.99 -9.05
N LYS A 241 14.89 -13.28 -10.14
CA LYS A 241 15.88 -12.42 -10.80
C LYS A 241 16.09 -11.04 -10.16
N GLY A 242 15.23 -10.63 -9.23
CA GLY A 242 15.33 -9.33 -8.54
C GLY A 242 14.05 -8.50 -8.55
N GLY A 243 13.01 -8.96 -9.24
CA GLY A 243 11.72 -8.26 -9.31
C GLY A 243 10.93 -8.31 -8.00
N THR A 244 10.04 -7.34 -7.82
CA THR A 244 9.07 -7.32 -6.73
C THR A 244 7.68 -7.66 -7.25
N LEU A 245 7.10 -8.77 -6.80
CA LEU A 245 5.72 -9.13 -7.11
C LEU A 245 4.78 -8.71 -5.97
N VAL A 246 3.81 -7.86 -6.24
CA VAL A 246 2.81 -7.41 -5.26
C VAL A 246 1.47 -8.07 -5.58
N CYS A 247 1.05 -9.04 -4.76
CA CYS A 247 -0.25 -9.68 -4.89
C CYS A 247 -1.25 -9.06 -3.90
N ILE A 248 -2.44 -8.69 -4.39
CA ILE A 248 -3.48 -8.03 -3.60
C ILE A 248 -4.69 -8.95 -3.41
N GLY A 249 -5.21 -9.02 -2.20
CA GLY A 249 -6.43 -9.75 -1.87
C GLY A 249 -6.37 -11.20 -2.32
N ARG A 250 -7.34 -11.61 -3.14
CA ARG A 250 -7.45 -12.98 -3.65
C ARG A 250 -6.33 -13.40 -4.58
N ALA A 251 -5.62 -12.44 -5.18
CA ALA A 251 -4.45 -12.76 -6.01
C ALA A 251 -3.30 -13.34 -5.20
N CYS A 252 -3.26 -13.14 -3.88
CA CYS A 252 -2.25 -13.76 -3.01
C CYS A 252 -2.26 -15.29 -3.15
N GLN A 253 -3.43 -15.91 -3.39
CA GLN A 253 -3.53 -17.36 -3.57
C GLN A 253 -2.65 -17.87 -4.72
N LEU A 254 -2.44 -17.07 -5.78
CA LEU A 254 -1.55 -17.44 -6.88
C LEU A 254 -0.12 -17.72 -6.39
N ALA A 255 0.40 -16.86 -5.50
CA ALA A 255 1.74 -17.04 -4.95
C ALA A 255 1.76 -18.18 -3.93
N LEU A 256 0.74 -18.30 -3.08
CA LEU A 256 0.65 -19.39 -2.09
C LEU A 256 0.68 -20.78 -2.73
N GLU A 257 0.04 -20.94 -3.90
CA GLU A 257 -0.06 -22.23 -4.60
C GLU A 257 1.20 -22.59 -5.41
N HIS A 258 1.94 -21.61 -5.94
CA HIS A 258 2.95 -21.87 -7.00
C HIS A 258 4.37 -21.44 -6.67
N PHE A 259 4.57 -20.69 -5.58
CA PHE A 259 5.89 -20.14 -5.24
C PHE A 259 6.55 -20.89 -4.07
N ASP A 260 5.97 -22.02 -3.65
CA ASP A 260 6.44 -22.85 -2.52
C ASP A 260 6.65 -22.03 -1.23
N LEU A 261 5.78 -21.04 -1.03
CA LEU A 261 5.80 -20.21 0.16
C LEU A 261 5.25 -21.05 1.31
N MET A 262 6.00 -21.19 2.41
CA MET A 262 5.56 -21.88 3.64
C MET A 262 4.49 -21.06 4.39
N ILE A 263 3.44 -20.67 3.67
CA ILE A 263 2.39 -19.76 4.08
C ILE A 263 1.07 -20.34 3.56
N ARG A 264 0.02 -20.28 4.38
CA ARG A 264 -1.34 -20.68 3.98
C ARG A 264 -2.36 -19.61 4.36
N ASN A 265 -3.50 -19.64 3.70
CA ASN A 265 -4.68 -18.86 4.11
C ASN A 265 -5.59 -19.74 5.00
N PRO A 266 -5.59 -19.57 6.33
CA PRO A 266 -6.42 -20.40 7.22
C PRO A 266 -7.92 -20.16 7.04
N LEU A 267 -8.32 -19.04 6.44
CA LEU A 267 -9.74 -18.71 6.24
C LEU A 267 -10.36 -19.48 5.06
N ALA A 268 -9.54 -20.05 4.17
CA ALA A 268 -10.02 -20.67 2.94
C ALA A 268 -10.84 -21.95 3.17
N SER A 269 -10.59 -22.67 4.27
CA SER A 269 -11.30 -23.92 4.61
C SER A 269 -12.51 -23.72 5.51
N LEU A 270 -12.76 -22.48 5.97
CA LEU A 270 -13.84 -22.19 6.91
C LEU A 270 -15.17 -22.00 6.18
N SER A 271 -16.22 -22.60 6.71
CA SER A 271 -17.59 -22.33 6.30
C SER A 271 -18.03 -20.92 6.72
N GLN A 272 -19.13 -20.44 6.14
CA GLN A 272 -19.70 -19.14 6.54
C GLN A 272 -20.19 -19.12 8.00
N ASP A 273 -20.47 -20.30 8.58
CA ASP A 273 -20.84 -20.40 9.99
C ASP A 273 -19.62 -20.32 10.92
N GLU A 274 -18.43 -20.67 10.44
CA GLU A 274 -17.18 -20.56 11.19
C GLU A 274 -16.55 -19.17 11.02
N PHE A 275 -16.57 -18.60 9.81
CA PHE A 275 -16.04 -17.27 9.54
C PHE A 275 -16.88 -16.53 8.49
N ALA A 276 -17.36 -15.34 8.85
CA ALA A 276 -18.05 -14.46 7.92
C ALA A 276 -17.73 -12.99 8.21
N CYS A 277 -17.22 -12.31 7.19
CA CYS A 277 -16.88 -10.89 7.25
C CYS A 277 -17.26 -10.18 5.93
N PRO A 278 -18.57 -9.98 5.66
CA PRO A 278 -19.05 -9.43 4.41
C PRO A 278 -18.83 -7.91 4.35
N GLY A 279 -17.66 -7.47 3.88
CA GLY A 279 -17.37 -6.05 3.66
C GLY A 279 -17.42 -5.25 4.94
N SER A 280 -16.40 -5.37 5.78
CA SER A 280 -16.33 -4.73 7.09
C SER A 280 -15.00 -3.99 7.26
N ILE A 281 -14.88 -3.19 8.30
CA ILE A 281 -13.64 -2.52 8.67
C ILE A 281 -13.05 -3.23 9.87
N LEU A 282 -11.84 -3.77 9.69
CA LEU A 282 -11.11 -4.50 10.71
C LEU A 282 -9.90 -3.68 11.18
N GLY A 283 -9.53 -3.84 12.45
CA GLY A 283 -8.34 -3.23 13.02
C GLY A 283 -7.07 -3.90 12.54
N LEU A 284 -6.03 -3.11 12.31
CA LEU A 284 -4.69 -3.56 11.97
C LEU A 284 -3.66 -3.06 12.99
N GLU A 285 -2.69 -3.91 13.29
CA GLU A 285 -1.44 -3.58 13.97
C GLU A 285 -0.33 -3.56 12.90
N VAL A 286 0.24 -2.38 12.62
CA VAL A 286 1.22 -2.17 11.54
C VAL A 286 2.61 -1.99 12.13
N ASN A 287 3.58 -2.76 11.62
CA ASN A 287 4.99 -2.52 11.87
C ASN A 287 5.46 -1.32 11.03
N ASN A 288 5.29 -0.11 11.56
CA ASN A 288 5.72 1.13 10.93
C ASN A 288 7.25 1.36 10.96
N LEU A 289 8.00 0.40 11.49
CA LEU A 289 9.47 0.35 11.39
C LEU A 289 9.95 -0.33 10.11
N HIS A 290 9.08 -1.10 9.46
CA HIS A 290 9.33 -1.76 8.19
C HIS A 290 9.09 -0.78 7.02
N PRO A 291 9.87 -0.81 5.92
CA PRO A 291 9.69 0.11 4.79
C PRO A 291 8.27 0.17 4.21
N LEU A 292 7.62 -0.98 4.09
CA LEU A 292 6.21 -1.08 3.67
C LEU A 292 5.23 -0.36 4.62
N GLY A 293 5.57 -0.23 5.90
CA GLY A 293 4.78 0.45 6.93
C GLY A 293 5.13 1.93 7.13
N TYR A 294 6.11 2.49 6.41
CA TYR A 294 6.52 3.88 6.59
C TYR A 294 5.36 4.87 6.40
N GLY A 295 5.21 5.80 7.34
CA GLY A 295 4.12 6.78 7.36
C GLY A 295 2.76 6.24 7.81
N MET A 296 2.63 4.94 8.05
CA MET A 296 1.43 4.36 8.66
C MET A 296 1.43 4.58 10.18
N PRO A 297 0.28 4.85 10.80
CA PRO A 297 0.16 4.70 12.25
C PRO A 297 0.32 3.23 12.65
N ALA A 298 0.85 2.97 13.85
CA ALA A 298 0.98 1.60 14.37
C ALA A 298 -0.38 0.88 14.54
N GLN A 299 -1.45 1.65 14.71
CA GLN A 299 -2.83 1.18 14.73
C GLN A 299 -3.56 1.77 13.52
N ALA A 300 -4.01 0.90 12.62
CA ALA A 300 -4.70 1.28 11.41
C ALA A 300 -6.00 0.48 11.25
N MET A 301 -6.69 0.70 10.13
CA MET A 301 -7.93 0.01 9.82
C MET A 301 -7.89 -0.43 8.36
N ALA A 302 -8.30 -1.66 8.08
CA ALA A 302 -8.42 -2.21 6.74
C ALA A 302 -9.86 -2.50 6.40
N PHE A 303 -10.22 -2.24 5.15
CA PHE A 303 -11.45 -2.75 4.59
C PHE A 303 -11.26 -4.22 4.20
N PHE A 304 -12.07 -5.10 4.78
CA PHE A 304 -12.03 -6.54 4.56
C PHE A 304 -13.24 -6.98 3.74
N ARG A 305 -12.99 -7.50 2.53
CA ARG A 305 -14.00 -8.09 1.65
C ARG A 305 -13.36 -9.15 0.78
N ASN A 306 -13.84 -10.40 0.88
CA ASN A 306 -13.23 -11.56 0.20
C ASN A 306 -11.71 -11.61 0.37
N SER A 307 -11.23 -11.22 1.56
CA SER A 307 -9.83 -10.99 1.88
C SER A 307 -9.25 -12.18 2.63
N MET A 308 -7.94 -12.17 2.85
CA MET A 308 -7.16 -13.25 3.44
C MET A 308 -6.54 -12.83 4.77
N ALA A 309 -6.28 -13.83 5.60
CA ALA A 309 -5.25 -13.79 6.62
C ALA A 309 -4.21 -14.84 6.26
N PHE A 310 -3.06 -14.82 6.94
CA PHE A 310 -2.00 -15.78 6.67
C PHE A 310 -1.58 -16.50 7.95
N ASP A 311 -1.27 -17.79 7.84
CA ASP A 311 -0.44 -18.50 8.80
C ASP A 311 0.93 -18.70 8.16
N VAL A 312 2.00 -18.30 8.85
CA VAL A 312 3.38 -18.65 8.47
C VAL A 312 3.70 -19.98 9.12
N LEU A 313 3.96 -21.00 8.30
CA LEU A 313 4.36 -22.33 8.76
C LEU A 313 5.84 -22.31 9.15
N GLU A 314 6.32 -23.37 9.80
CA GLU A 314 7.77 -23.55 9.98
C GLU A 314 8.44 -23.41 8.61
N THR A 315 9.54 -22.65 8.56
CA THR A 315 10.28 -22.35 7.34
C THR A 315 11.49 -23.27 7.21
N PRO A 316 11.36 -24.55 6.80
CA PRO A 316 12.52 -25.27 6.33
C PRO A 316 12.99 -24.63 5.02
N GLY A 317 14.20 -24.06 4.99
CA GLY A 317 14.85 -23.69 3.71
C GLY A 317 15.09 -22.20 3.40
N GLY A 318 15.10 -21.29 4.39
CA GLY A 318 15.90 -20.06 4.26
C GLY A 318 15.27 -18.82 3.60
N SER A 319 14.02 -18.85 3.12
CA SER A 319 13.31 -17.61 2.76
C SER A 319 12.99 -16.78 4.00
N THR A 320 13.43 -15.52 4.01
CA THR A 320 13.14 -14.59 5.11
C THR A 320 11.74 -14.01 4.92
N ILE A 321 10.86 -14.21 5.92
CA ILE A 321 9.48 -13.70 5.91
C ILE A 321 9.35 -12.62 6.99
N HIS A 322 8.97 -11.41 6.58
CA HIS A 322 8.68 -10.30 7.48
C HIS A 322 7.17 -10.05 7.56
N VAL A 323 6.64 -10.04 8.78
CA VAL A 323 5.25 -9.64 9.02
C VAL A 323 5.18 -8.11 9.11
N VAL A 324 4.54 -7.50 8.12
CA VAL A 324 4.42 -6.03 8.01
C VAL A 324 3.19 -5.52 8.76
N ALA A 325 2.09 -6.26 8.71
CA ALA A 325 0.88 -5.94 9.46
C ALA A 325 0.16 -7.21 9.89
N ARG A 326 -0.52 -7.12 11.03
CA ARG A 326 -1.43 -8.14 11.57
C ARG A 326 -2.83 -7.56 11.70
N TYR A 327 -3.85 -8.40 11.61
CA TYR A 327 -5.14 -8.05 12.17
C TYR A 327 -4.99 -7.86 13.69
N ALA A 328 -5.76 -6.95 14.27
CA ALA A 328 -5.71 -6.67 15.70
C ALA A 328 -5.81 -7.97 16.52
N SER A 329 -5.12 -8.03 17.65
CA SER A 329 -5.14 -9.20 18.54
C SER A 329 -6.48 -9.41 19.25
N SER A 330 -7.29 -8.36 19.38
CA SER A 330 -8.64 -8.40 19.95
C SER A 330 -9.46 -7.19 19.49
N ASN A 331 -10.78 -7.26 19.65
CA ASN A 331 -11.71 -6.24 19.16
C ASN A 331 -11.45 -5.93 17.68
N VAL A 332 -11.32 -6.98 16.87
CA VAL A 332 -10.89 -6.89 15.47
C VAL A 332 -11.90 -6.07 14.67
N LEU A 333 -13.20 -6.32 14.86
CA LEU A 333 -14.24 -5.58 14.18
C LEU A 333 -14.30 -4.11 14.67
N LYS A 334 -14.10 -3.16 13.76
CA LYS A 334 -14.28 -1.72 14.02
C LYS A 334 -15.61 -1.20 13.48
N SER A 335 -16.05 -1.71 12.33
CA SER A 335 -17.35 -1.38 11.74
C SER A 335 -17.84 -2.50 10.83
N GLY A 336 -19.15 -2.74 10.83
CA GLY A 336 -19.80 -3.78 10.04
C GLY A 336 -20.13 -5.04 10.84
N TYR A 337 -19.76 -6.19 10.29
CA TYR A 337 -20.02 -7.53 10.83
C TYR A 337 -18.77 -8.41 10.75
N LEU A 338 -18.54 -9.17 11.81
CA LEU A 338 -17.51 -10.22 11.88
C LEU A 338 -18.06 -11.36 12.73
N ARG A 339 -18.04 -12.56 12.16
CA ARG A 339 -18.18 -13.85 12.86
C ARG A 339 -16.86 -14.59 12.79
N GLY A 340 -16.51 -15.30 13.85
CA GLY A 340 -15.24 -16.04 13.95
C GLY A 340 -14.05 -15.12 14.15
N GLU A 341 -14.14 -14.14 15.05
CA GLU A 341 -13.05 -13.19 15.31
C GLU A 341 -11.75 -13.93 15.69
N GLU A 342 -11.85 -15.02 16.44
CA GLU A 342 -10.74 -15.91 16.81
C GLU A 342 -10.03 -16.57 15.61
N GLN A 343 -10.70 -16.65 14.45
CA GLN A 343 -10.13 -17.20 13.21
C GLN A 343 -9.24 -16.19 12.47
N ILE A 344 -9.27 -14.91 12.85
CA ILE A 344 -8.50 -13.86 12.18
C ILE A 344 -7.63 -13.03 13.14
N ALA A 345 -8.01 -12.92 14.42
CA ALA A 345 -7.31 -12.10 15.40
C ALA A 345 -5.80 -12.44 15.48
N GLY A 346 -4.97 -11.39 15.47
CA GLY A 346 -3.49 -11.49 15.56
C GLY A 346 -2.79 -12.11 14.34
N ARG A 347 -3.54 -12.62 13.36
CA ARG A 347 -2.94 -13.24 12.17
C ARG A 347 -2.33 -12.19 11.24
N PRO A 348 -1.19 -12.48 10.60
CA PRO A 348 -0.63 -11.64 9.57
C PRO A 348 -1.66 -11.29 8.47
N ALA A 349 -1.70 -10.01 8.12
CA ALA A 349 -2.50 -9.44 7.05
C ALA A 349 -1.63 -8.99 5.86
N ILE A 350 -0.35 -8.71 6.11
CA ILE A 350 0.63 -8.31 5.09
C ILE A 350 1.97 -8.98 5.38
N LEU A 351 2.55 -9.59 4.35
CA LEU A 351 3.86 -10.25 4.40
C LEU A 351 4.79 -9.66 3.32
N ASP A 352 6.06 -9.48 3.66
CA ASP A 352 7.17 -9.24 2.73
C ASP A 352 8.10 -10.46 2.78
N ILE A 353 8.30 -11.12 1.64
CA ILE A 353 8.92 -12.45 1.57
C ILE A 353 10.07 -12.41 0.57
N ALA A 354 11.29 -12.69 1.05
CA ALA A 354 12.45 -12.83 0.18
C ALA A 354 12.37 -14.14 -0.64
N LEU A 355 12.55 -14.01 -1.96
CA LEU A 355 12.58 -15.15 -2.89
C LEU A 355 13.62 -14.90 -4.00
N GLY A 356 14.67 -15.71 -4.02
CA GLY A 356 15.83 -15.47 -4.89
C GLY A 356 16.49 -14.13 -4.58
N ARG A 357 16.66 -13.26 -5.59
CA ARG A 357 17.17 -11.89 -5.42
C ARG A 357 16.07 -10.83 -5.22
N GLY A 358 14.81 -11.20 -5.41
CA GLY A 358 13.67 -10.29 -5.30
C GLY A 358 12.79 -10.62 -4.11
N ARG A 359 11.55 -10.16 -4.18
CA ARG A 359 10.58 -10.33 -3.10
C ARG A 359 9.15 -10.49 -3.59
N VAL A 360 8.35 -11.22 -2.80
CA VAL A 360 6.90 -11.35 -2.94
C VAL A 360 6.25 -10.59 -1.79
N ILE A 361 5.42 -9.60 -2.12
CA ILE A 361 4.64 -8.85 -1.15
C ILE A 361 3.19 -9.33 -1.25
N LEU A 362 2.67 -9.87 -0.15
CA LEU A 362 1.28 -10.31 -0.04
C LEU A 362 0.49 -9.30 0.77
N ILE A 363 -0.48 -8.61 0.17
CA ILE A 363 -1.42 -7.73 0.86
C ILE A 363 -2.78 -8.45 0.88
N GLY A 364 -3.15 -9.04 2.02
CA GLY A 364 -4.31 -9.93 2.11
C GLY A 364 -5.68 -9.27 1.90
N PHE A 365 -5.76 -7.95 1.83
CA PHE A 365 -6.99 -7.16 1.64
C PHE A 365 -6.77 -6.10 0.55
N PRO A 366 -7.83 -5.58 -0.10
CA PRO A 366 -7.68 -4.54 -1.13
C PRO A 366 -7.31 -3.18 -0.49
N PRO A 367 -6.04 -2.72 -0.56
CA PRO A 367 -5.61 -1.51 0.14
C PRO A 367 -6.18 -0.23 -0.49
N VAL A 368 -6.69 -0.33 -1.72
CA VAL A 368 -7.24 0.76 -2.53
C VAL A 368 -8.72 0.56 -2.87
N HIS A 369 -9.45 -0.21 -2.05
CA HIS A 369 -10.84 -0.56 -2.33
C HIS A 369 -11.69 0.66 -2.71
N ARG A 370 -12.24 0.62 -3.93
CA ARG A 370 -13.06 1.68 -4.53
C ARG A 370 -12.40 3.07 -4.58
N GLY A 371 -11.08 3.15 -4.44
CA GLY A 371 -10.35 4.42 -4.32
C GLY A 371 -10.70 5.21 -3.06
N GLN A 372 -11.26 4.59 -2.02
CA GLN A 372 -11.76 5.29 -0.83
C GLN A 372 -10.96 4.99 0.45
N THR A 373 -10.23 3.89 0.48
CA THR A 373 -9.43 3.47 1.64
C THR A 373 -8.11 4.22 1.77
N HIS A 374 -8.16 5.55 1.80
CA HIS A 374 -6.96 6.42 1.89
C HIS A 374 -6.06 6.05 3.09
N GLY A 375 -6.63 5.51 4.17
CA GLY A 375 -5.90 5.03 5.33
C GLY A 375 -4.88 3.94 5.03
N THR A 376 -5.06 3.17 3.94
CA THR A 376 -4.20 2.03 3.59
C THR A 376 -3.44 2.19 2.27
N PHE A 377 -3.64 3.26 1.50
CA PHE A 377 -2.94 3.47 0.22
C PHE A 377 -1.42 3.41 0.34
N LYS A 378 -0.86 3.93 1.44
CA LYS A 378 0.58 3.95 1.68
C LYS A 378 1.21 2.56 1.71
N LEU A 379 0.46 1.53 2.09
CA LEU A 379 0.94 0.14 2.06
C LEU A 379 1.28 -0.29 0.63
N LEU A 380 0.42 0.07 -0.34
CA LEU A 380 0.69 -0.15 -1.75
C LEU A 380 1.79 0.79 -2.26
N PHE A 381 1.72 2.08 -1.93
CA PHE A 381 2.71 3.05 -2.43
C PHE A 381 4.13 2.74 -1.96
N ASN A 382 4.31 2.37 -0.69
CA ASN A 382 5.60 1.92 -0.19
C ASN A 382 6.05 0.64 -0.90
N ALA A 383 5.17 -0.35 -1.13
CA ALA A 383 5.53 -1.56 -1.88
C ALA A 383 6.08 -1.24 -3.29
N LEU A 384 5.51 -0.24 -3.96
CA LEU A 384 5.98 0.19 -5.27
C LEU A 384 7.28 0.97 -5.21
N LEU A 385 7.41 1.93 -4.29
CA LEU A 385 8.64 2.72 -4.14
C LEU A 385 9.84 1.85 -3.73
N GLU A 386 9.63 0.87 -2.85
CA GLU A 386 10.70 -0.05 -2.41
C GLU A 386 11.05 -1.09 -3.48
N SER A 387 10.23 -1.27 -4.54
CA SER A 387 10.53 -2.23 -5.61
C SER A 387 11.79 -1.90 -6.42
N ALA A 388 12.16 -0.61 -6.48
CA ALA A 388 13.38 -0.15 -7.14
C ALA A 388 14.64 -0.22 -6.24
N SER A 389 14.51 -0.78 -5.04
CA SER A 389 15.56 -0.80 -4.02
C SER A 389 16.12 -2.21 -3.73
N ASN A 390 15.87 -3.18 -4.63
CA ASN A 390 16.34 -4.57 -4.53
C ASN A 390 17.81 -4.76 -4.90
#